data_AF-G4HJ60-F1
#
_entry.id   AF-G4HJ60-F1
#
_cell.length_a   1.000
_cell.length_b   1.000
_cell.length_c   1.000
_cell.angle_alpha   90.00
_cell.angle_beta   90.00
_cell.angle_gamma   90.00
#
_symmetry.space_group_name_H-M   'P 1'
#
loop_
_entity.id
_entity.type
_entity.pdbx_description
1 polymer ?
#
loop_
_entity_poly.entity_id
_entity_poly.type
_entity_poly.pdbx_seq_one_letter_code
_entity_poly.pdbx_strand_id
1 'polypeptide(L)'
;MAVLQDMREPGTWVEFRFISRIPGEDEGCRLQFKFCKAGQLVYDLEFGWTNITIRNYIKVTSRFPVEPPHSMPSKGLFMSFEKHLYQLDWEETGPEGCYRLRFFGSDQDFTLTVHEESVRNFGMEFSKEWEHAPSTVL
;
A
#
# COMPACT_ATOMS: atom_id res chain seq x y z
N MET A 1 4.52 5.45 -11.32
CA MET A 1 4.08 5.63 -9.92
C MET A 1 2.87 4.75 -9.68
N ALA A 2 2.59 4.37 -8.43
CA ALA A 2 1.37 3.64 -8.07
C ALA A 2 0.49 4.53 -7.21
N VAL A 3 -0.77 4.74 -7.61
CA VAL A 3 -1.70 5.65 -6.94
C VAL A 3 -3.01 4.93 -6.62
N LEU A 4 -3.50 5.09 -5.40
CA LEU A 4 -4.81 4.59 -4.98
C LEU A 4 -5.66 5.78 -4.53
N GLN A 5 -6.79 5.99 -5.20
CA GLN A 5 -7.69 7.11 -4.95
C GLN A 5 -8.87 6.70 -4.10
N ASP A 6 -9.30 7.59 -3.20
CA ASP A 6 -10.55 7.43 -2.48
C ASP A 6 -11.74 7.58 -3.44
N MET A 7 -12.70 6.67 -3.35
CA MET A 7 -13.89 6.69 -4.22
C MET A 7 -15.00 7.64 -3.73
N ARG A 8 -14.95 8.09 -2.47
CA ARG A 8 -15.98 8.90 -1.82
C ARG A 8 -15.56 10.35 -1.62
N GLU A 9 -14.28 10.61 -1.38
CA GLU A 9 -13.73 11.95 -1.13
C GLU A 9 -12.81 12.39 -2.28
N PRO A 10 -13.32 13.17 -3.26
CA PRO A 10 -12.51 13.67 -4.35
C PRO A 10 -11.27 14.42 -3.86
N GLY A 11 -10.13 14.16 -4.49
CA GLY A 11 -8.85 14.74 -4.10
C GLY A 11 -8.17 14.05 -2.91
N THR A 12 -8.74 12.96 -2.38
CA THR A 12 -8.08 12.09 -1.40
C THR A 12 -7.43 10.89 -2.10
N TRP A 13 -6.14 10.68 -1.87
CA TRP A 13 -5.35 9.62 -2.50
C TRP A 13 -4.06 9.32 -1.76
N VAL A 14 -3.51 8.13 -2.01
CA VAL A 14 -2.16 7.74 -1.62
C VAL A 14 -1.33 7.40 -2.85
N GLU A 15 -0.05 7.80 -2.83
CA GLU A 15 0.93 7.53 -3.88
C GLU A 15 2.17 6.88 -3.28
N PHE A 16 2.69 5.89 -3.99
CA PHE A 16 4.02 5.33 -3.77
C PHE A 16 4.85 5.46 -5.04
N ARG A 17 6.09 5.90 -4.87
CA ARG A 17 7.09 5.98 -5.93
C ARG A 17 8.40 5.41 -5.46
N PHE A 18 8.97 4.50 -6.24
CA PHE A 18 10.30 3.96 -5.96
C PHE A 18 11.37 4.97 -6.37
N ILE A 19 12.26 5.31 -5.43
CA ILE A 19 13.44 6.16 -5.65
C ILE A 19 14.60 5.30 -6.12
N SER A 20 14.85 4.19 -5.41
CA SER A 20 15.87 3.22 -5.77
C SER A 20 15.57 1.84 -5.18
N ARG A 21 16.27 0.83 -5.70
CA ARG A 21 16.21 -0.57 -5.28
C ARG A 21 17.62 -1.13 -5.19
N ILE A 22 17.89 -1.92 -4.15
CA ILE A 22 19.06 -2.79 -4.08
C ILE A 22 18.56 -4.22 -4.38
N PRO A 23 19.04 -4.87 -5.47
CA PRO A 23 18.66 -6.25 -5.77
C PRO A 23 19.16 -7.23 -4.71
N GLY A 24 18.30 -8.15 -4.31
CA GLY A 24 18.59 -9.17 -3.29
C GLY A 24 17.31 -9.50 -2.52
N GLU A 25 17.19 -10.70 -1.97
CA GLU A 25 16.00 -11.05 -1.19
C GLU A 25 15.92 -10.27 0.12
N ASP A 26 17.05 -10.22 0.84
CA ASP A 26 17.19 -9.58 2.16
C ASP A 26 17.54 -8.08 2.10
N GLU A 27 17.64 -7.53 0.89
CA GLU A 27 17.90 -6.11 0.62
C GLU A 27 16.60 -5.29 0.67
N GLY A 28 16.64 -4.03 0.21
CA GLY A 28 15.48 -3.16 0.23
C GLY A 28 15.40 -2.13 -0.91
N CYS A 29 14.41 -1.27 -0.77
CA CYS A 29 14.17 -0.13 -1.65
C CYS A 29 14.05 1.17 -0.84
N ARG A 30 14.22 2.31 -1.52
CA ARG A 30 13.80 3.62 -1.05
C ARG A 30 12.54 4.04 -1.79
N LEU A 31 11.60 4.61 -1.06
CA LEU A 31 10.27 4.98 -1.51
C LEU A 31 10.01 6.43 -1.13
N GLN A 32 9.36 7.15 -2.04
CA GLN A 32 8.58 8.33 -1.70
C GLN A 32 7.13 7.89 -1.49
N PHE A 33 6.56 8.33 -0.39
CA PHE A 33 5.17 8.13 -0.01
C PHE A 33 4.49 9.48 0.11
N LYS A 34 3.30 9.61 -0.47
CA LYS A 34 2.46 10.79 -0.32
C LYS A 34 1.04 10.41 0.00
N PHE A 35 0.43 11.17 0.89
CA PHE A 35 -1.01 11.10 1.15
C PHE A 35 -1.60 12.50 1.03
N CYS A 36 -2.61 12.63 0.18
CA CYS A 36 -3.39 13.83 0.01
C CYS A 36 -4.81 13.57 0.53
N LYS A 37 -5.38 14.54 1.24
CA LYS A 37 -6.76 14.49 1.73
C LYS A 37 -7.50 15.73 1.29
N ALA A 38 -8.61 15.55 0.56
CA ALA A 38 -9.43 16.62 0.01
C ALA A 38 -8.61 17.70 -0.72
N GLY A 39 -7.59 17.29 -1.48
CA GLY A 39 -6.70 18.20 -2.21
C GLY A 39 -5.57 18.81 -1.40
N GLN A 40 -5.49 18.55 -0.10
CA GLN A 40 -4.38 19.00 0.76
C GLN A 40 -3.36 17.87 0.98
N LEU A 41 -2.09 18.12 0.67
CA LEU A 41 -1.00 17.20 1.01
C LEU A 41 -0.85 17.12 2.54
N VAL A 42 -1.06 15.92 3.09
CA VAL A 42 -1.00 15.66 4.54
C VAL A 42 0.33 15.01 4.91
N TYR A 43 0.76 14.01 4.12
CA TYR A 43 2.03 13.32 4.33
C TYR A 43 2.87 13.38 3.06
N ASP A 44 4.17 13.64 3.23
CA ASP A 44 5.20 13.54 2.19
C ASP A 44 6.45 12.97 2.85
N LEU A 45 6.63 11.66 2.76
CA LEU A 45 7.59 10.90 3.54
C LEU A 45 8.51 10.11 2.63
N GLU A 46 9.79 10.11 2.98
CA GLU A 46 10.78 9.25 2.33
C GLU A 46 11.26 8.17 3.31
N PHE A 47 11.17 6.91 2.91
CA PHE A 47 11.60 5.79 3.74
C PHE A 47 12.04 4.59 2.92
N GLY A 48 12.62 3.60 3.59
CA GLY A 48 12.94 2.31 2.99
C GLY A 48 12.06 1.18 3.51
N TRP A 49 11.80 0.21 2.64
CA TRP A 49 11.23 -1.09 2.98
C TRP A 49 12.13 -2.21 2.47
N THR A 50 12.14 -3.34 3.17
CA THR A 50 12.78 -4.56 2.68
C THR A 50 12.05 -5.10 1.45
N ASN A 51 12.79 -5.78 0.56
CA ASN A 51 12.24 -6.44 -0.61
C ASN A 51 11.23 -7.55 -0.22
N ILE A 52 11.38 -8.14 0.97
CA ILE A 52 10.40 -9.07 1.56
C ILE A 52 9.06 -8.36 1.81
N THR A 53 9.10 -7.20 2.49
CA THR A 53 7.88 -6.41 2.73
C THR A 53 7.21 -6.01 1.43
N ILE A 54 7.97 -5.55 0.44
CA ILE A 54 7.47 -5.18 -0.88
C ILE A 54 6.74 -6.34 -1.57
N ARG A 55 7.34 -7.53 -1.60
CA ARG A 55 6.71 -8.72 -2.20
C ARG A 55 5.41 -9.09 -1.50
N ASN A 56 5.40 -9.05 -0.17
CA ASN A 56 4.20 -9.37 0.61
C ASN A 56 3.09 -8.35 0.38
N TYR A 57 3.45 -7.07 0.34
CA TYR A 57 2.52 -5.99 0.05
C TYR A 57 1.91 -6.15 -1.35
N ILE A 58 2.73 -6.35 -2.39
CA ILE A 58 2.28 -6.64 -3.76
C ILE A 58 1.36 -7.85 -3.80
N LYS A 59 1.72 -8.94 -3.11
CA LYS A 59 0.91 -10.16 -3.08
C LYS A 59 -0.48 -9.88 -2.49
N VAL A 60 -0.56 -9.08 -1.44
CA VAL A 60 -1.83 -8.72 -0.78
C VAL A 60 -2.65 -7.80 -1.68
N THR A 61 -2.07 -6.74 -2.22
CA THR A 61 -2.80 -5.74 -3.02
C THR A 61 -3.23 -6.28 -4.37
N SER A 62 -2.40 -7.05 -5.07
CA SER A 62 -2.71 -7.58 -6.40
C SER A 62 -3.73 -8.71 -6.38
N ARG A 63 -3.92 -9.38 -5.24
CA ARG A 63 -4.91 -10.46 -5.05
C ARG A 63 -6.06 -10.05 -4.13
N PHE A 64 -6.17 -8.76 -3.84
CA PHE A 64 -7.15 -8.22 -2.90
C PHE A 64 -8.60 -8.55 -3.31
N PRO A 65 -9.54 -8.79 -2.39
CA PRO A 65 -9.29 -9.03 -0.97
C PRO A 65 -8.61 -10.39 -0.78
N VAL A 66 -7.64 -10.47 0.13
CA VAL A 66 -7.09 -11.77 0.55
C VAL A 66 -7.97 -12.30 1.67
N GLU A 67 -8.39 -13.56 1.58
CA GLU A 67 -9.13 -14.21 2.65
C GLU A 67 -8.34 -14.14 3.96
N PRO A 68 -8.95 -13.67 5.06
CA PRO A 68 -8.28 -13.75 6.34
C PRO A 68 -8.09 -15.22 6.74
N PRO A 69 -7.11 -15.53 7.61
CA PRO A 69 -6.98 -16.86 8.17
C PRO A 69 -8.32 -17.30 8.78
N HIS A 70 -8.67 -18.58 8.72
CA HIS A 70 -9.95 -19.12 9.22
C HIS A 70 -10.28 -18.74 10.69
N SER A 71 -9.29 -18.27 11.46
CA SER A 71 -9.44 -17.76 12.82
C SER A 71 -9.90 -16.29 12.94
N MET A 72 -10.00 -15.52 11.85
CA MET A 72 -10.36 -14.09 11.82
C MET A 72 -11.41 -13.79 10.73
N PRO A 73 -12.66 -14.28 10.89
CA PRO A 73 -13.63 -14.36 9.79
C PRO A 73 -14.18 -13.03 9.24
N SER A 74 -13.78 -11.87 9.76
CA SER A 74 -14.44 -10.59 9.43
C SER A 74 -13.51 -9.40 9.13
N LYS A 75 -12.18 -9.57 9.23
CA LYS A 75 -11.21 -8.51 8.92
C LYS A 75 -9.99 -9.08 8.22
N GLY A 76 -9.74 -8.59 7.01
CA GLY A 76 -8.49 -8.85 6.34
C GLY A 76 -7.40 -7.93 6.88
N LEU A 77 -6.19 -8.47 6.99
CA LEU A 77 -5.07 -7.88 7.71
C LEU A 77 -3.78 -8.17 6.97
N PHE A 78 -3.00 -7.14 6.71
CA PHE A 78 -1.59 -7.21 6.38
C PHE A 78 -0.78 -6.60 7.51
N MET A 79 0.31 -7.25 7.90
CA MET A 79 1.25 -6.72 8.89
C MET A 79 2.68 -6.80 8.36
N SER A 80 3.51 -5.85 8.77
CA SER A 80 4.95 -5.84 8.50
C SER A 80 5.72 -5.33 9.72
N PHE A 81 7.04 -5.54 9.72
CA PHE A 81 7.93 -4.93 10.72
C PHE A 81 8.41 -3.52 10.29
N GLU A 82 7.94 -3.02 9.14
CA GLU A 82 8.30 -1.69 8.66
C GLU A 82 7.51 -0.63 9.42
N LYS A 83 8.21 0.26 10.13
CA LYS A 83 7.54 1.27 10.97
C LYS A 83 6.55 2.16 10.20
N HIS A 84 6.81 2.45 8.92
CA HIS A 84 5.97 3.36 8.12
C HIS A 84 4.69 2.70 7.57
N LEU A 85 4.58 1.36 7.60
CA LEU A 85 3.34 0.64 7.33
C LEU A 85 3.38 -0.72 8.04
N TYR A 86 3.23 -0.70 9.35
CA TYR A 86 3.24 -1.94 10.13
C TYR A 86 1.91 -2.69 10.02
N GLN A 87 0.83 -2.02 9.60
CA GLN A 87 -0.48 -2.65 9.45
C GLN A 87 -1.35 -1.99 8.35
N LEU A 88 -2.02 -2.83 7.57
CA LEU A 88 -3.11 -2.45 6.66
C LEU A 88 -4.31 -3.34 6.93
N ASP A 89 -5.40 -2.74 7.37
CA ASP A 89 -6.68 -3.42 7.59
C ASP A 89 -7.64 -3.14 6.45
N TRP A 90 -8.50 -4.11 6.14
CA TRP A 90 -9.66 -3.86 5.30
C TRP A 90 -10.91 -4.55 5.83
N GLU A 91 -12.03 -3.87 5.61
CA GLU A 91 -13.37 -4.41 5.82
C GLU A 91 -14.27 -3.98 4.67
N GLU A 92 -15.15 -4.89 4.24
CA GLU A 92 -16.14 -4.57 3.22
C GLU A 92 -17.18 -3.60 3.82
N THR A 93 -17.48 -2.54 3.10
CA THR A 93 -18.39 -1.47 3.55
C THR A 93 -19.55 -1.34 2.59
N GLY A 94 -20.61 -2.12 2.82
CA GLY A 94 -21.92 -1.90 2.19
C GLY A 94 -22.00 -2.46 0.76
N PRO A 95 -21.90 -1.63 -0.31
CA PRO A 95 -22.00 -2.15 -1.67
C PRO A 95 -20.94 -3.22 -1.89
N GLU A 96 -21.34 -4.30 -2.56
CA GLU A 96 -20.46 -5.42 -2.91
C GLU A 96 -19.19 -4.89 -3.59
N GLY A 97 -18.03 -5.35 -3.13
CA GLY A 97 -16.73 -4.96 -3.70
C GLY A 97 -16.19 -3.59 -3.24
N CYS A 98 -16.86 -2.90 -2.32
CA CYS A 98 -16.37 -1.65 -1.72
C CYS A 98 -15.73 -1.90 -0.35
N TYR A 99 -14.52 -1.41 -0.14
CA TYR A 99 -13.75 -1.65 1.07
C TYR A 99 -13.30 -0.36 1.72
N ARG A 100 -13.29 -0.36 3.06
CA ARG A 100 -12.57 0.64 3.85
C ARG A 100 -11.20 0.09 4.22
N LEU A 101 -10.16 0.70 3.67
CA LEU A 101 -8.77 0.43 3.99
C LEU A 101 -8.30 1.37 5.11
N ARG A 102 -7.63 0.84 6.13
CA ARG A 102 -6.98 1.62 7.18
C ARG A 102 -5.49 1.32 7.20
N PHE A 103 -4.69 2.36 7.02
CA PHE A 103 -3.24 2.29 6.94
C PHE A 103 -2.65 2.79 8.25
N PHE A 104 -1.81 1.99 8.89
CA PHE A 104 -1.17 2.33 10.15
C PHE A 104 0.36 2.26 10.02
N GLY A 105 1.01 3.35 10.41
CA GLY A 105 2.46 3.50 10.53
C GLY A 105 2.81 4.41 11.71
N SER A 106 4.08 4.49 12.06
CA SER A 106 4.59 5.31 13.16
C SER A 106 4.30 6.80 12.97
N ASP A 107 4.35 7.24 11.72
CA ASP A 107 4.27 8.65 11.34
C ASP A 107 3.00 8.97 10.53
N GLN A 108 2.18 7.96 10.24
CA GLN A 108 1.03 8.07 9.36
C GLN A 108 -0.10 7.12 9.80
N ASP A 109 -1.30 7.69 9.94
CA ASP A 109 -2.54 6.92 10.04
C ASP A 109 -3.57 7.62 9.12
N PHE A 110 -4.19 6.85 8.24
CA PHE A 110 -5.22 7.34 7.34
C PHE A 110 -6.12 6.21 6.84
N THR A 111 -7.23 6.60 6.24
CA THR A 111 -8.24 5.69 5.71
C THR A 111 -8.56 6.06 4.27
N LEU A 112 -8.80 5.04 3.45
CA LEU A 112 -9.36 5.18 2.11
C LEU A 112 -10.59 4.30 1.98
N THR A 113 -11.60 4.77 1.27
CA THR A 113 -12.69 3.93 0.75
C THR A 113 -12.43 3.67 -0.72
N VAL A 114 -12.40 2.40 -1.13
CA VAL A 114 -11.94 2.00 -2.46
C VAL A 114 -12.79 0.85 -3.01
N HIS A 115 -12.77 0.70 -4.34
CA HIS A 115 -13.26 -0.51 -4.98
C HIS A 115 -12.16 -1.58 -5.02
N GLU A 116 -12.54 -2.85 -4.91
CA GLU A 116 -11.64 -4.01 -5.00
C GLU A 116 -10.69 -3.93 -6.19
N GLU A 117 -11.23 -3.63 -7.37
CA GLU A 117 -10.45 -3.54 -8.61
C GLU A 117 -9.39 -2.43 -8.56
N SER A 118 -9.68 -1.31 -7.89
CA SER A 118 -8.71 -0.23 -7.70
C SER A 118 -7.51 -0.67 -6.87
N VAL A 119 -7.72 -1.51 -5.85
CA VAL A 119 -6.63 -2.07 -5.02
C VAL A 119 -5.79 -3.04 -5.83
N ARG A 120 -6.43 -3.90 -6.64
CA ARG A 120 -5.72 -4.84 -7.54
C ARG A 120 -4.88 -4.11 -8.57
N ASN A 121 -5.44 -3.10 -9.22
CA ASN A 121 -4.74 -2.27 -10.20
C ASN A 121 -3.56 -1.55 -9.56
N PHE A 122 -3.76 -0.94 -8.39
CA PHE A 122 -2.70 -0.35 -7.61
C PHE A 122 -1.57 -1.35 -7.30
N GLY A 123 -1.90 -2.58 -6.88
CA GLY A 123 -0.92 -3.62 -6.61
C GLY A 123 -0.10 -4.02 -7.85
N MET A 124 -0.75 -4.13 -9.00
CA MET A 124 -0.07 -4.41 -10.27
C MET A 124 0.85 -3.27 -10.71
N GLU A 125 0.41 -2.01 -10.56
CA GLU A 125 1.23 -0.83 -10.82
C GLU A 125 2.43 -0.75 -9.88
N PHE A 126 2.21 -0.99 -8.58
CA PHE A 126 3.25 -1.00 -7.57
C PHE A 126 4.32 -2.07 -7.88
N SER A 127 3.90 -3.26 -8.34
CA SER A 127 4.83 -4.31 -8.79
C SER A 127 5.67 -3.86 -9.99
N LYS A 128 5.04 -3.28 -11.00
CA LYS A 128 5.74 -2.77 -12.20
C LYS A 128 6.74 -1.68 -11.81
N GLU A 129 6.36 -0.76 -10.93
CA GLU A 129 7.25 0.30 -10.45
C GLU A 129 8.47 -0.25 -9.72
N TRP A 130 8.27 -1.26 -8.86
CA TRP A 130 9.37 -1.92 -8.16
C TRP A 130 10.34 -2.65 -9.11
N GLU A 131 9.79 -3.31 -10.13
CA GLU A 131 10.58 -4.01 -11.15
C GLU A 131 11.45 -3.07 -11.96
N HIS A 132 10.95 -1.87 -12.26
CA HIS A 132 11.64 -0.83 -13.06
C HIS A 132 12.37 0.22 -12.21
N ALA A 133 12.35 0.09 -10.88
CA ALA A 133 13.00 1.02 -9.99
C ALA A 133 14.52 1.09 -10.27
N PRO A 134 15.15 2.28 -10.21
CA PRO A 134 16.58 2.41 -10.43
C PRO A 134 17.38 1.48 -9.51
N SER A 135 18.17 0.59 -10.11
CA SER A 135 19.03 -0.31 -9.36
C SER A 135 20.25 0.47 -8.87
N THR A 136 20.45 0.52 -7.56
CA THR A 136 21.72 0.96 -6.98
C THR A 136 22.58 -0.27 -6.74
N VAL A 137 23.78 -0.29 -7.30
CA VAL A 137 24.81 -1.26 -6.93
C VAL A 137 25.68 -0.55 -5.89
N LEU A 138 25.75 -1.12 -4.68
CA LEU A 138 26.65 -0.65 -3.64
C LEU A 138 28.11 -0.95 -4.01
#